data_AF-A0A497Q5M3-F1
#
_entry.id   AF-A0A497Q5M3-F1
#
_cell.length_a   1.000
_cell.length_b   1.000
_cell.length_c   1.000
_cell.angle_alpha   90.00
_cell.angle_beta   90.00
_cell.angle_gamma   90.00
#
_symmetry.space_group_name_H-M   'P 1'
#
loop_
_entity.id
_entity.type
_entity.pdbx_description
1 polymer ?
#
loop_
_entity_poly.entity_id
_entity_poly.type
_entity_poly.pdbx_seq_one_letter_code
_entity_poly.pdbx_strand_id
1 'polypeptide(L)'
;MSENDGDCTMNTDEGIIVEHTLDVLRQAAEKVLFEFSEKAVDESGAEISVEEIKPGDSVIFEENIQPCPNRVIATKLHDDAWFVIFTAETPPGGYPSGRDATKAAQSEERKLKILTEFLTETAGADHVTEVRNWKPEMKAEAADVLSIIDRTKRRWGH
;
A
#
# COMPACT_ATOMS: atom_id res chain seq x y z
N MET A 1 -15.07 37.90 -9.78
CA MET A 1 -15.42 36.56 -10.32
C MET A 1 -14.36 35.65 -9.75
N SER A 2 -14.74 34.93 -8.71
CA SER A 2 -13.85 34.33 -7.72
C SER A 2 -13.00 33.20 -8.29
N GLU A 3 -11.78 33.13 -7.77
CA GLU A 3 -10.82 32.04 -7.95
C GLU A 3 -11.49 30.72 -7.58
N ASN A 4 -11.52 29.79 -8.53
CA ASN A 4 -11.95 28.43 -8.29
C ASN A 4 -10.69 27.68 -7.81
N ASP A 5 -10.50 27.66 -6.49
CA ASP A 5 -9.60 26.71 -5.83
C ASP A 5 -10.00 25.32 -6.31
N GLY A 6 -9.22 24.81 -7.26
CA GLY A 6 -9.23 23.41 -7.65
C GLY A 6 -8.65 22.64 -6.49
N ASP A 7 -9.50 22.39 -5.49
CA ASP A 7 -9.24 21.53 -4.36
C ASP A 7 -8.83 20.16 -4.92
N CYS A 8 -7.52 19.93 -4.97
CA CYS A 8 -6.94 18.62 -5.26
C CYS A 8 -7.32 17.71 -4.09
N THR A 9 -8.54 17.21 -4.13
CA THR A 9 -8.94 16.03 -3.37
C THR A 9 -8.13 14.88 -3.92
N MET A 10 -6.90 14.74 -3.40
CA MET A 10 -6.08 13.56 -3.61
C MET A 10 -6.92 12.38 -3.11
N ASN A 11 -7.28 11.47 -4.02
CA ASN A 11 -7.96 10.22 -3.66
C ASN A 11 -7.01 9.44 -2.74
N THR A 12 -7.16 9.63 -1.43
CA THR A 12 -6.32 9.00 -0.41
C THR A 12 -6.73 7.54 -0.16
N ASP A 13 -7.28 6.89 -1.17
CA ASP A 13 -8.45 6.03 -0.99
C ASP A 13 -8.17 4.53 -0.76
N GLU A 14 -6.93 4.06 -0.94
CA GLU A 14 -6.66 2.63 -1.16
C GLU A 14 -5.51 2.05 -0.31
N GLY A 15 -5.32 2.53 0.91
CA GLY A 15 -4.31 1.91 1.78
C GLY A 15 -4.47 2.19 3.26
N ILE A 16 -3.72 1.44 4.04
CA ILE A 16 -3.76 1.44 5.50
C ILE A 16 -2.37 1.78 6.05
N ILE A 17 -2.35 2.44 7.20
CA ILE A 17 -1.15 2.64 8.00
C ILE A 17 -1.20 1.62 9.12
N VAL A 18 -0.10 0.90 9.29
CA VAL A 18 0.04 -0.21 10.23
C VAL A 18 1.30 0.02 11.03
N GLU A 19 1.16 0.06 12.36
CA GLU A 19 2.27 0.14 13.30
C GLU A 19 2.65 -1.26 13.77
N HIS A 20 3.52 -1.94 13.01
CA HIS A 20 3.99 -3.27 13.37
C HIS A 20 5.31 -3.63 12.67
N THR A 21 5.94 -4.70 13.17
CA THR A 21 7.08 -5.36 12.53
C THR A 21 6.75 -5.92 11.14
N LEU A 22 7.79 -5.99 10.30
CA LEU A 22 7.70 -6.56 8.96
C LEU A 22 7.23 -8.03 8.96
N ASP A 23 7.52 -8.78 10.02
CA ASP A 23 7.10 -10.18 10.13
C ASP A 23 5.58 -10.34 10.16
N VAL A 24 4.84 -9.41 10.77
CA VAL A 24 3.37 -9.43 10.74
C VAL A 24 2.85 -9.03 9.36
N LEU A 25 3.53 -8.13 8.66
CA LEU A 25 3.20 -7.82 7.27
C LEU A 25 3.41 -9.01 6.33
N ARG A 26 4.47 -9.82 6.56
CA ARG A 26 4.67 -11.10 5.85
C ARG A 26 3.51 -12.06 6.09
N GLN A 27 3.09 -12.24 7.34
CA GLN A 27 1.94 -13.10 7.68
C GLN A 27 0.64 -12.58 7.07
N ALA A 28 0.46 -11.26 7.00
CA ALA A 28 -0.70 -10.66 6.35
C ALA A 28 -0.67 -10.92 4.83
N ALA A 29 0.48 -10.80 4.19
CA ALA A 29 0.67 -11.12 2.78
C ALA A 29 0.35 -12.61 2.49
N GLU A 30 0.73 -13.54 3.36
CA GLU A 30 0.37 -14.97 3.25
C GLU A 30 -1.15 -15.23 3.26
N LYS A 31 -1.96 -14.33 3.81
CA LYS A 31 -3.43 -14.48 3.78
C LYS A 31 -4.05 -14.13 2.44
N VAL A 32 -3.40 -13.29 1.63
CA VAL A 32 -4.00 -12.72 0.42
C VAL A 32 -3.25 -13.03 -0.87
N LEU A 33 -2.01 -13.47 -0.76
CA LEU A 33 -1.15 -13.86 -1.88
C LEU A 33 -0.95 -15.38 -1.89
N PHE A 34 -1.05 -15.97 -3.09
CA PHE A 34 -0.70 -17.37 -3.32
C PHE A 34 0.73 -17.48 -3.86
N GLU A 35 1.59 -18.27 -3.19
CA GLU A 35 2.99 -18.52 -3.58
C GLU A 35 3.73 -17.24 -4.04
N PHE A 36 4.17 -16.40 -3.11
CA PHE A 36 4.77 -15.10 -3.41
C PHE A 36 6.29 -15.06 -3.16
N SER A 37 6.94 -14.06 -3.73
CA SER A 37 8.33 -13.68 -3.44
C SER A 37 8.37 -12.33 -2.74
N GLU A 38 9.39 -12.11 -1.91
CA GLU A 38 9.64 -10.86 -1.20
C GLU A 38 10.86 -10.15 -1.80
N LYS A 39 10.73 -8.85 -2.05
CA LYS A 39 11.83 -7.98 -2.50
C LYS A 39 11.74 -6.64 -1.80
N ALA A 40 12.86 -6.09 -1.35
CA ALA A 40 12.93 -4.72 -0.85
C ALA A 40 13.52 -3.81 -1.94
N VAL A 41 12.94 -2.63 -2.10
CA VAL A 41 13.36 -1.63 -3.08
C VAL A 41 13.47 -0.27 -2.43
N ASP A 42 14.46 0.51 -2.84
CA ASP A 42 14.60 1.90 -2.41
C ASP A 42 13.63 2.85 -3.12
N GLU A 43 13.65 4.12 -2.74
CA GLU A 43 12.88 5.19 -3.40
C GLU A 43 13.13 5.27 -4.92
N SER A 44 14.33 4.91 -5.39
CA SER A 44 14.72 4.90 -6.81
C SER A 44 14.26 3.64 -7.56
N GLY A 45 13.93 2.59 -6.83
CA GLY A 45 13.57 1.27 -7.33
C GLY A 45 14.72 0.31 -7.55
N ALA A 46 15.90 0.62 -7.00
CA ALA A 46 16.97 -0.35 -6.87
C ALA A 46 16.61 -1.37 -5.77
N GLU A 47 16.96 -2.64 -6.01
CA GLU A 47 16.83 -3.68 -4.98
C GLU A 47 17.82 -3.41 -3.85
N ILE A 48 17.32 -3.47 -2.61
CA ILE A 48 18.08 -3.27 -1.38
C ILE A 48 17.90 -4.45 -0.44
N SER A 49 18.77 -4.56 0.56
CA SER A 49 18.62 -5.55 1.62
C SER A 49 17.48 -5.15 2.55
N VAL A 50 16.70 -6.14 3.03
CA VAL A 50 15.60 -5.91 3.99
C VAL A 50 16.10 -5.28 5.31
N GLU A 51 17.37 -5.50 5.67
CA GLU A 51 17.99 -4.94 6.88
C GLU A 51 18.31 -3.43 6.74
N GLU A 52 18.30 -2.87 5.53
CA GLU A 52 18.70 -1.49 5.25
C GLU A 52 17.52 -0.56 4.97
N ILE A 53 16.29 -1.03 5.20
CA ILE A 53 15.05 -0.29 4.88
C ILE A 53 14.99 1.01 5.69
N LYS A 54 14.90 2.12 4.97
CA LYS A 54 14.71 3.47 5.50
C LYS A 54 13.30 3.97 5.21
N PRO A 55 12.84 5.02 5.92
CA PRO A 55 11.64 5.77 5.52
C PRO A 55 11.65 6.09 4.02
N GLY A 56 10.57 5.74 3.32
CA GLY A 56 10.43 5.88 1.87
C GLY A 56 10.71 4.62 1.06
N ASP A 57 11.46 3.65 1.61
CA ASP A 57 11.73 2.37 0.95
C ASP A 57 10.52 1.42 1.06
N SER A 58 10.36 0.53 0.09
CA SER A 58 9.21 -0.37 -0.01
C SER A 58 9.64 -1.84 0.03
N VAL A 59 8.88 -2.65 0.75
CA VAL A 59 8.91 -4.11 0.62
C VAL A 59 7.73 -4.53 -0.23
N ILE A 60 8.01 -5.32 -1.26
CA ILE A 60 7.06 -5.82 -2.24
C ILE A 60 6.93 -7.33 -2.04
N PHE A 61 5.72 -7.76 -1.74
CA PHE A 61 5.32 -9.16 -1.78
C PHE A 61 4.56 -9.40 -3.08
N GLU A 62 5.11 -10.19 -3.99
CA GLU A 62 4.58 -10.39 -5.34
C GLU A 62 4.26 -11.87 -5.60
N GLU A 63 3.04 -12.17 -6.05
CA GLU A 63 2.66 -13.53 -6.45
C GLU A 63 3.50 -14.05 -7.62
N ASN A 64 3.87 -15.33 -7.58
CA ASN A 64 4.55 -16.01 -8.68
C ASN A 64 3.57 -16.47 -9.76
N ILE A 65 2.55 -15.66 -10.07
CA ILE A 65 1.50 -15.95 -11.05
C ILE A 65 1.54 -14.91 -12.17
N GLN A 66 1.65 -15.38 -13.40
CA GLN A 66 1.66 -14.56 -14.62
C GLN A 66 0.33 -14.70 -15.37
N PRO A 67 -0.14 -13.68 -16.11
CA PRO A 67 0.56 -12.44 -16.51
C PRO A 67 0.29 -11.20 -15.64
N CYS A 68 -0.50 -11.32 -14.56
CA CYS A 68 -0.91 -10.18 -13.72
C CYS A 68 -0.79 -10.58 -12.25
N PRO A 69 0.43 -10.54 -11.66
CA PRO A 69 0.62 -10.92 -10.27
C PRO A 69 -0.06 -9.91 -9.34
N ASN A 70 -0.66 -10.43 -8.26
CA ASN A 70 -1.06 -9.57 -7.16
C ASN A 70 0.17 -9.17 -6.34
N ARG A 71 0.14 -7.95 -5.80
CA ARG A 71 1.20 -7.39 -4.97
C ARG A 71 0.64 -6.80 -3.68
N VAL A 72 1.32 -7.05 -2.58
CA VAL A 72 1.21 -6.26 -1.34
C VAL A 72 2.47 -5.41 -1.25
N ILE A 73 2.29 -4.10 -1.14
CA ILE A 73 3.40 -3.15 -1.07
C ILE A 73 3.35 -2.47 0.28
N ALA A 74 4.38 -2.68 1.09
CA ALA A 74 4.57 -2.07 2.39
C ALA A 74 5.70 -1.04 2.32
N THR A 75 5.37 0.24 2.39
CA THR A 75 6.36 1.33 2.37
C THR A 75 6.62 1.84 3.77
N LYS A 76 7.90 1.97 4.13
CA LYS A 76 8.30 2.42 5.46
C LYS A 76 7.96 3.89 5.64
N LEU A 77 7.26 4.23 6.72
CA LEU A 77 6.95 5.62 7.07
C LEU A 77 7.97 6.17 8.07
N HIS A 78 8.06 5.55 9.24
CA HIS A 78 9.00 5.84 10.32
C HIS A 78 8.96 4.69 11.33
N ASP A 79 9.98 4.54 12.17
CA ASP A 79 10.06 3.54 13.26
C ASP A 79 9.50 2.15 12.93
N ASP A 80 8.29 1.79 13.40
CA ASP A 80 7.57 0.55 13.07
C ASP A 80 6.27 0.81 12.28
N ALA A 81 6.07 2.01 11.77
CA ALA A 81 4.94 2.39 10.94
C ALA A 81 5.18 2.12 9.45
N TRP A 82 4.20 1.51 8.81
CA TRP A 82 4.20 1.14 7.40
C TRP A 82 2.91 1.59 6.72
N PHE A 83 3.05 2.11 5.51
CA PHE A 83 1.94 2.32 4.61
C PHE A 83 1.79 1.10 3.71
N VAL A 84 0.64 0.43 3.78
CA VAL A 84 0.36 -0.81 3.06
C VAL A 84 -0.73 -0.57 2.02
N ILE A 85 -0.45 -0.99 0.79
CA ILE A 85 -1.42 -1.05 -0.31
C ILE A 85 -1.45 -2.45 -0.90
N PHE A 86 -2.60 -2.79 -1.47
CA PHE A 86 -2.77 -3.97 -2.30
C PHE A 86 -3.01 -3.51 -3.74
N THR A 87 -2.31 -4.09 -4.70
CA THR A 87 -2.48 -3.76 -6.12
C THR A 87 -2.26 -4.99 -7.00
N ALA A 88 -2.97 -5.09 -8.12
CA ALA A 88 -2.70 -6.07 -9.16
C ALA A 88 -2.14 -5.38 -10.42
N GLU A 89 -1.14 -6.00 -11.05
CA GLU A 89 -0.63 -5.46 -12.31
C GLU A 89 -1.72 -5.49 -13.40
N THR A 90 -2.05 -4.32 -13.94
CA THR A 90 -3.04 -4.21 -15.02
C THR A 90 -2.48 -4.85 -16.29
N PRO A 91 -3.23 -5.71 -17.00
CA PRO A 91 -2.73 -6.38 -18.20
C PRO A 91 -2.24 -5.37 -19.26
N PRO A 92 -1.17 -5.71 -20.01
CA PRO A 92 -0.67 -4.86 -21.09
C PRO A 92 -1.72 -4.73 -22.20
N GLY A 93 -2.40 -3.58 -22.24
CA GLY A 93 -3.56 -3.31 -23.09
C GLY A 93 -4.83 -2.87 -22.34
N GLY A 94 -4.79 -2.90 -21.01
CA GLY A 94 -5.92 -2.56 -20.15
C GLY A 94 -6.95 -3.69 -20.06
N TYR A 95 -8.01 -3.43 -19.29
CA TYR A 95 -9.10 -4.39 -19.17
C TYR A 95 -9.93 -4.43 -20.47
N PRO A 96 -10.29 -5.63 -20.98
CA PRO A 96 -11.08 -5.77 -22.21
C PRO A 96 -12.46 -5.09 -22.16
N SER A 97 -13.00 -4.90 -20.95
CA SER A 97 -14.27 -4.22 -20.73
C SER A 97 -14.30 -3.51 -19.37
N GLY A 98 -15.17 -2.50 -19.24
CA GLY A 98 -15.42 -1.84 -17.95
C GLY A 98 -15.92 -2.80 -16.86
N ARG A 99 -16.56 -3.90 -17.25
CA ARG A 99 -17.00 -4.96 -16.31
C ARG A 99 -15.81 -5.73 -15.75
N ASP A 100 -14.78 -5.98 -16.56
CA ASP A 100 -13.58 -6.68 -16.10
C ASP A 100 -12.71 -5.77 -15.23
N ALA A 101 -12.63 -4.47 -15.56
CA ALA A 101 -12.03 -3.45 -14.70
C ALA A 101 -12.72 -3.38 -13.33
N THR A 102 -14.05 -3.38 -13.31
CA THR A 102 -14.81 -3.35 -12.04
C THR A 102 -14.59 -4.60 -11.21
N LYS A 103 -14.49 -5.77 -11.84
CA LYS A 103 -14.21 -7.03 -11.13
C LYS A 103 -12.82 -7.03 -10.50
N ALA A 104 -11.82 -6.48 -11.19
CA ALA A 104 -10.46 -6.37 -10.67
C ALA A 104 -10.43 -5.45 -9.44
N ALA A 105 -11.01 -4.24 -9.56
CA ALA A 105 -11.13 -3.31 -8.44
C ALA A 105 -11.87 -3.92 -7.23
N GLN A 106 -12.97 -4.65 -7.47
CA GLN A 106 -13.69 -5.36 -6.39
C GLN A 106 -12.86 -6.48 -5.75
N SER A 107 -11.97 -7.12 -6.50
CA SER A 107 -11.06 -8.13 -5.97
C SER A 107 -9.97 -7.49 -5.09
N GLU A 108 -9.42 -6.36 -5.54
CA GLU A 108 -8.44 -5.58 -4.78
C GLU A 108 -9.03 -5.09 -3.45
N GLU A 109 -10.23 -4.49 -3.49
CA GLU A 109 -10.94 -4.02 -2.30
C GLU A 109 -11.19 -5.16 -1.29
N ARG A 110 -11.60 -6.34 -1.77
CA ARG A 110 -11.80 -7.52 -0.91
C ARG A 110 -10.52 -8.00 -0.27
N LYS A 111 -9.41 -8.03 -1.02
CA LYS A 111 -8.11 -8.46 -0.49
C LYS A 111 -7.55 -7.45 0.50
N LEU A 112 -7.69 -6.16 0.23
CA LEU A 112 -7.36 -5.11 1.19
C LEU A 112 -8.18 -5.25 2.47
N LYS A 113 -9.48 -5.55 2.37
CA LYS A 113 -10.32 -5.82 3.53
C LYS A 113 -9.82 -7.01 4.37
N ILE A 114 -9.45 -8.11 3.73
CA ILE A 114 -8.89 -9.28 4.42
C ILE A 114 -7.57 -8.92 5.14
N LEU A 115 -6.70 -8.13 4.48
CA LEU A 115 -5.48 -7.62 5.11
C LEU A 115 -5.80 -6.77 6.34
N THR A 116 -6.70 -5.79 6.21
CA THR A 116 -7.09 -4.91 7.31
C THR A 116 -7.68 -5.69 8.47
N GLU A 117 -8.57 -6.65 8.21
CA GLU A 117 -9.16 -7.52 9.24
C GLU A 117 -8.08 -8.33 9.96
N PHE A 118 -7.20 -9.02 9.23
CA PHE A 118 -6.12 -9.81 9.83
C PHE A 118 -5.15 -8.96 10.66
N LEU A 119 -4.76 -7.79 10.15
CA LEU A 119 -3.87 -6.87 10.84
C LEU A 119 -4.54 -6.28 12.07
N THR A 120 -5.84 -5.97 12.00
CA THR A 120 -6.61 -5.49 13.16
C THR A 120 -6.70 -6.56 14.25
N GLU A 121 -6.90 -7.82 13.87
CA GLU A 121 -6.92 -8.95 14.81
C GLU A 121 -5.54 -9.21 15.46
N THR A 122 -4.46 -8.99 14.71
CA THR A 122 -3.09 -9.32 15.15
C THR A 122 -2.40 -8.18 15.89
N ALA A 123 -2.44 -6.96 15.33
CA ALA A 123 -1.80 -5.76 15.88
C ALA A 123 -2.72 -5.00 16.84
N GLY A 124 -4.04 -5.22 16.77
CA GLY A 124 -5.03 -4.43 17.50
C GLY A 124 -5.53 -3.23 16.68
N ALA A 125 -6.78 -2.84 16.91
CA ALA A 125 -7.46 -1.79 16.16
C ALA A 125 -6.79 -0.40 16.30
N ASP A 126 -6.12 -0.14 17.42
CA ASP A 126 -5.44 1.14 17.66
C ASP A 126 -4.17 1.31 16.81
N HIS A 127 -3.63 0.22 16.24
CA HIS A 127 -2.40 0.22 15.45
C HIS A 127 -2.63 0.05 13.94
N VAL A 128 -3.89 -0.02 13.50
CA VAL A 128 -4.28 -0.13 12.09
C VAL A 128 -5.25 1.00 11.77
N THR A 129 -4.80 1.95 10.96
CA THR A 129 -5.59 3.13 10.60
C THR A 129 -5.69 3.26 9.09
N GLU A 130 -6.91 3.38 8.56
CA GLU A 130 -7.08 3.78 7.17
C GLU A 130 -6.44 5.14 6.92
N VAL A 131 -5.69 5.31 5.82
CA VAL A 131 -4.98 6.58 5.54
C VAL A 131 -5.90 7.79 5.61
N ARG A 132 -7.17 7.67 5.18
CA ARG A 132 -8.14 8.78 5.23
C ARG A 132 -8.51 9.22 6.64
N ASN A 133 -8.45 8.28 7.59
CA ASN A 133 -8.78 8.50 8.99
C ASN A 133 -7.54 8.80 9.84
N TRP A 134 -6.35 8.73 9.23
CA TRP A 134 -5.10 8.99 9.92
C TRP A 134 -4.99 10.47 10.30
N LYS A 135 -4.77 10.70 11.60
CA LYS A 135 -4.60 12.04 12.17
C LYS A 135 -3.20 12.15 12.74
N PRO A 136 -2.31 12.93 12.11
CA PRO A 136 -0.96 13.10 12.63
C PRO A 136 -0.99 13.92 13.91
N GLU A 137 -0.21 13.50 14.91
CA GLU A 137 -0.04 14.25 16.16
C GLU A 137 0.79 15.51 15.98
N MET A 138 1.79 15.47 15.08
CA MET A 138 2.66 16.61 14.74
C MET A 138 2.60 16.96 13.25
N LYS A 139 2.48 18.26 12.96
CA LYS A 139 2.35 18.77 11.57
C LYS A 139 3.59 18.53 10.69
N ALA A 140 4.79 18.46 11.27
CA ALA A 140 6.02 18.25 10.52
C ALA A 140 6.13 16.78 10.06
N GLU A 141 5.92 15.84 10.97
CA GLU A 141 5.88 14.40 10.69
C GLU A 141 4.75 14.04 9.73
N ALA A 142 3.61 14.74 9.81
CA ALA A 142 2.52 14.64 8.85
C ALA A 142 2.97 14.87 7.41
N ALA A 143 3.76 15.92 7.17
CA ALA A 143 4.14 16.32 5.82
C ALA A 143 5.07 15.29 5.17
N ASP A 144 6.02 14.77 5.94
CA ASP A 144 6.97 13.75 5.48
C ASP A 144 6.25 12.41 5.20
N VAL A 145 5.39 11.97 6.11
CA VAL A 145 4.59 10.74 5.93
C VAL A 145 3.64 10.85 4.74
N LEU A 146 2.91 11.97 4.61
CA LEU A 146 2.01 12.19 3.48
C LEU A 146 2.78 12.26 2.15
N SER A 147 3.97 12.84 2.14
CA SER A 147 4.87 12.86 0.98
C SER A 147 5.30 11.44 0.58
N ILE A 148 5.65 10.58 1.55
CA ILE A 148 5.96 9.17 1.29
C ILE A 148 4.74 8.43 0.72
N ILE A 149 3.55 8.62 1.31
CA ILE A 149 2.31 8.00 0.85
C ILE A 149 1.99 8.42 -0.59
N ASP A 150 2.06 9.72 -0.90
CA ASP A 150 1.78 10.24 -2.24
C ASP A 150 2.79 9.72 -3.27
N ARG A 151 4.09 9.69 -2.94
CA ARG A 151 5.12 9.10 -3.82
C ARG A 151 4.87 7.61 -4.07
N THR A 152 4.51 6.86 -3.03
CA THR A 152 4.18 5.43 -3.13
C THR A 152 2.99 5.22 -4.06
N LYS A 153 1.92 6.00 -3.88
CA LYS A 153 0.72 5.92 -4.71
C LYS A 153 0.99 6.28 -6.16
N ARG A 154 1.81 7.30 -6.45
CA ARG A 154 2.17 7.62 -7.84
C ARG A 154 2.99 6.53 -8.51
N ARG A 155 3.77 5.80 -7.73
CA ARG A 155 4.64 4.73 -8.24
C ARG A 155 3.88 3.43 -8.48
N TRP A 156 2.90 3.14 -7.64
CA TRP A 156 2.27 1.82 -7.56
C TRP A 156 0.74 1.81 -7.70
N GLY A 157 0.09 2.96 -7.52
CA GLY A 157 -1.34 3.14 -7.80
C GLY A 157 -1.54 3.29 -9.30
N HIS A 158 -2.36 2.42 -9.87
CA HIS A 158 -2.62 2.32 -11.31
C HIS A 158 -4.01 2.84 -11.66
#